data_AF-A0A2H1H8V5-F1
#
_entry.id   AF-A0A2H1H8V5-F1
#
_cell.length_a   1.000
_cell.length_b   1.000
_cell.length_c   1.000
_cell.angle_alpha   90.00
_cell.angle_beta   90.00
_cell.angle_gamma   90.00
#
_symmetry.space_group_name_H-M   'P 1'
#
loop_
_entity.id
_entity.type
_entity.pdbx_description
1 polymer ?
#
loop_
_entity_poly.entity_id
_entity_poly.type
_entity_poly.pdbx_seq_one_letter_code
_entity_poly.pdbx_strand_id
1 'polypeptide(L)'
;MPTDTSTPTLTPAQLEEHLHLRIQRLEVEATSYHDILCERDASIQSLQDQLQRVRDENATLRTRNATLSRDMHGLLSSSSSSSQGPAGEGSSPLLARPDADGSSRKLAVAEEIISESQQKYDELRAKYDVACEERRQSREQALKMQQEIRDLREQVSAIHEERDALRTSYDLASEGNARLKEHFPKCSERSEEQEKALWKLRDALGKKEKEIVKLQYAVDQQKATLGTKEKEIVKLQDVADQQKATLGTKEKEIVKLQDVADQQKARLEKQIQKLAIAGDELDRANSTLRQRCDMLSADNANHAKIEHAFARVQAERKQESEMAKSNISNLSSERDALTRQLRSARHALVELENLAQQLEQGKRRN
;
A
#
# COMPACT_ATOMS: atom_id res chain seq x y z
N MET A 1 57.89 -47.95 -24.64
CA MET A 1 58.27 -46.97 -25.67
C MET A 1 56.99 -46.39 -26.23
N PRO A 2 56.56 -45.18 -25.84
CA PRO A 2 55.44 -44.53 -26.50
C PRO A 2 55.92 -43.99 -27.85
N THR A 3 55.26 -44.37 -28.94
CA THR A 3 55.47 -43.81 -30.27
C THR A 3 54.69 -42.50 -30.37
N ASP A 4 55.40 -41.38 -30.22
CA ASP A 4 54.95 -40.06 -30.61
C ASP A 4 54.81 -39.99 -32.13
N THR A 5 53.68 -40.44 -32.68
CA THR A 5 53.25 -40.01 -34.02
C THR A 5 52.58 -38.65 -33.91
N SER A 6 53.39 -37.63 -33.64
CA SER A 6 52.99 -36.23 -33.80
C SER A 6 52.87 -35.95 -35.30
N THR A 7 51.67 -36.16 -35.87
CA THR A 7 51.32 -35.63 -37.18
C THR A 7 51.30 -34.10 -37.03
N PRO A 8 52.09 -33.33 -37.80
CA PRO A 8 52.06 -31.89 -37.69
C PRO A 8 50.63 -31.42 -38.03
N THR A 9 49.93 -30.89 -37.04
CA THR A 9 48.61 -30.30 -37.21
C THR A 9 48.79 -29.00 -38.00
N LEU A 10 48.65 -29.09 -39.32
CA LEU A 10 48.64 -27.92 -40.19
C LEU A 10 47.50 -27.00 -39.75
N THR A 11 47.79 -25.70 -39.63
CA THR A 11 46.73 -24.71 -39.48
C THR A 11 45.84 -24.72 -40.74
N PRO A 12 44.57 -24.30 -40.67
CA PRO A 12 43.67 -24.28 -41.83
C PRO A 12 44.27 -23.53 -43.03
N ALA A 13 44.98 -22.43 -42.79
CA ALA A 13 45.68 -21.68 -43.85
C ALA A 13 46.84 -22.48 -44.48
N GLN A 14 47.63 -23.18 -43.67
CA GLN A 14 48.70 -24.05 -44.17
C GLN A 14 48.15 -25.27 -44.92
N LEU A 15 47.00 -25.79 -44.51
CA LEU A 15 46.32 -26.89 -45.21
C LEU A 15 45.80 -26.42 -46.57
N GLU A 16 45.14 -25.26 -46.63
CA GLU A 16 44.67 -24.64 -47.87
C GLU A 16 45.83 -24.41 -48.84
N GLU A 17 46.94 -23.84 -48.38
CA GLU A 17 48.16 -23.62 -49.19
C GLU A 17 48.74 -24.96 -49.69
N HIS A 18 48.84 -25.97 -48.82
CA HIS A 18 49.34 -27.29 -49.19
C HIS A 18 48.47 -27.97 -50.26
N LEU A 19 47.14 -27.88 -50.15
CA LEU A 19 46.19 -28.41 -51.14
C LEU A 19 46.34 -27.69 -52.49
N HIS A 20 46.44 -26.36 -52.50
CA HIS A 20 46.65 -25.59 -53.74
C HIS A 20 47.97 -25.98 -54.43
N LEU A 21 49.07 -26.11 -53.67
CA LEU A 21 50.36 -26.55 -54.22
C LEU A 21 50.32 -27.99 -54.73
N ARG A 22 49.55 -28.89 -54.09
CA ARG A 22 49.34 -30.25 -54.58
C ARG A 22 48.54 -30.27 -55.88
N ILE A 23 47.47 -29.49 -55.98
CA ILE A 23 46.68 -29.32 -57.22
C ILE A 23 47.58 -28.82 -58.36
N GLN A 24 48.34 -27.75 -58.14
CA GLN A 24 49.25 -27.20 -59.16
C GLN A 24 50.27 -28.24 -59.66
N ARG A 25 50.88 -29.01 -58.76
CA ARG A 25 51.81 -30.08 -59.16
C ARG A 25 51.14 -31.16 -60.00
N LEU A 26 49.95 -31.60 -59.60
CA LEU A 26 49.19 -32.61 -60.34
C LEU A 26 48.72 -32.10 -61.71
N GLU A 27 48.41 -30.81 -61.84
CA GLU A 27 48.06 -30.19 -63.13
C GLU A 27 49.24 -30.17 -64.10
N VAL A 28 50.44 -29.85 -63.59
CA VAL A 28 51.69 -29.93 -64.38
C VAL A 28 51.99 -31.38 -64.76
N GLU A 29 51.77 -32.33 -63.85
CA GLU A 29 51.95 -33.75 -64.16
C GLU A 29 50.91 -34.23 -65.20
N ALA A 30 49.64 -33.84 -65.05
CA ALA A 30 48.57 -34.18 -65.99
C ALA A 30 48.80 -33.64 -67.40
N THR A 31 49.36 -32.43 -67.53
CA THR A 31 49.75 -31.87 -68.84
C THR A 31 50.90 -32.65 -69.47
N SER A 32 51.92 -33.03 -68.69
CA SER A 32 52.99 -33.93 -69.16
C SER A 32 52.46 -35.28 -69.65
N TYR A 33 51.52 -35.90 -68.92
CA TYR A 33 50.88 -37.15 -69.37
C TYR A 33 50.01 -36.97 -70.61
N HIS A 34 49.42 -35.79 -70.82
CA HIS A 34 48.68 -35.50 -72.05
C HIS A 34 49.63 -35.49 -73.26
N ASP A 35 50.78 -34.82 -73.15
CA ASP A 35 51.80 -34.79 -74.20
C ASP A 35 52.33 -36.19 -74.51
N ILE A 36 52.63 -36.98 -73.47
CA ILE A 36 53.03 -38.38 -73.58
C ILE A 36 51.98 -39.23 -74.30
N LEU A 37 50.70 -39.03 -74.01
CA LEU A 37 49.61 -39.73 -74.70
C LEU A 37 49.54 -39.33 -76.18
N CYS A 38 49.73 -38.05 -76.50
CA CYS A 38 49.79 -37.59 -77.89
C CYS A 38 50.96 -38.22 -78.67
N GLU A 39 52.14 -38.31 -78.05
CA GLU A 39 53.30 -38.97 -78.66
C GLU A 39 53.05 -40.48 -78.87
N ARG A 40 52.46 -41.15 -77.90
CA ARG A 40 52.10 -42.57 -78.01
C ARG A 40 51.03 -42.83 -79.07
N ASP A 41 50.04 -41.94 -79.19
CA ASP A 41 49.02 -42.01 -80.24
C ASP A 41 49.64 -41.91 -81.63
N ALA A 42 50.57 -40.97 -81.82
CA ALA A 42 51.31 -40.83 -83.07
C ALA A 42 52.21 -42.06 -83.37
N SER A 43 52.87 -42.61 -82.35
CA SER A 43 53.70 -43.81 -82.47
C SER A 43 52.88 -45.05 -82.85
N ILE A 44 51.74 -45.27 -82.18
CA ILE A 44 50.80 -46.36 -82.49
C ILE A 44 50.28 -46.23 -83.92
N GLN A 45 49.91 -45.02 -84.34
CA GLN A 45 49.45 -44.79 -85.72
C GLN A 45 50.55 -45.12 -86.74
N SER A 46 51.80 -44.71 -86.49
CA SER A 46 52.93 -45.04 -87.35
C SER A 46 53.19 -46.56 -87.42
N LEU A 47 53.12 -47.26 -86.29
CA LEU A 47 53.26 -48.72 -86.24
C LEU A 47 52.10 -49.42 -86.97
N GLN A 48 50.87 -48.92 -86.84
CA GLN A 48 49.71 -49.42 -87.54
C GLN A 48 49.87 -49.28 -89.06
N ASP A 49 50.34 -48.13 -89.54
CA ASP A 49 50.60 -47.88 -90.96
C ASP A 49 51.73 -48.79 -91.50
N GLN A 50 52.79 -49.01 -90.71
CA GLN A 50 53.86 -49.95 -91.05
C GLN A 50 53.35 -51.40 -91.11
N LEU A 51 52.52 -51.81 -90.15
CA LEU A 51 51.91 -53.15 -90.14
C LEU A 51 51.05 -53.38 -91.37
N GLN A 52 50.27 -52.37 -91.76
CA GLN A 52 49.44 -52.44 -92.95
C GLN A 52 50.30 -52.60 -94.22
N ARG A 53 51.38 -51.82 -94.37
CA ARG A 53 52.32 -51.95 -95.50
C ARG A 53 52.95 -53.34 -95.57
N VAL A 54 53.51 -53.84 -94.47
CA VAL A 54 54.16 -55.16 -94.43
C VAL A 54 53.14 -56.29 -94.69
N ARG A 55 51.88 -56.12 -94.25
CA ARG A 55 50.81 -57.07 -94.54
C ARG A 55 50.48 -57.13 -96.04
N ASP A 56 50.37 -55.98 -96.68
CA ASP A 56 50.04 -55.88 -98.11
C ASP A 56 51.20 -56.39 -98.98
N GLU A 57 52.45 -56.11 -98.59
CA GLU A 57 53.66 -56.67 -99.20
C GLU A 57 53.73 -58.19 -99.07
N ASN A 58 53.49 -58.72 -97.86
CA ASN A 58 53.43 -60.17 -97.62
C ASN A 58 52.34 -60.85 -98.46
N ALA A 59 51.16 -60.24 -98.57
CA ALA A 59 50.08 -60.76 -99.41
C ALA A 59 50.53 -60.83 -100.87
N THR A 60 51.16 -59.76 -101.38
CA THR A 60 51.69 -59.70 -102.74
C THR A 60 52.78 -60.75 -102.99
N LEU A 61 53.72 -60.92 -102.05
CA LEU A 61 54.79 -61.92 -102.15
C LEU A 61 54.23 -63.34 -102.17
N ARG A 62 53.26 -63.66 -101.31
CA ARG A 62 52.58 -64.95 -101.30
C ARG A 62 51.84 -65.23 -102.61
N THR A 63 51.14 -64.23 -103.17
CA THR A 63 50.47 -64.37 -104.47
C THR A 63 51.48 -64.60 -105.61
N ARG A 64 52.61 -63.89 -105.62
CA ARG A 64 53.68 -64.08 -106.61
C ARG A 64 54.32 -65.46 -106.48
N ASN A 65 54.65 -65.90 -105.27
CA ASN A 65 55.20 -67.22 -105.03
C ASN A 65 54.22 -68.32 -105.47
N ALA A 66 52.92 -68.21 -105.11
CA ALA A 66 51.91 -69.17 -105.56
C ALA A 66 51.76 -69.25 -107.09
N THR A 67 51.98 -68.16 -107.81
CA THR A 67 52.00 -68.14 -109.28
C THR A 67 53.28 -68.80 -109.82
N LEU A 68 54.45 -68.48 -109.26
CA LEU A 68 55.72 -69.14 -109.61
C LEU A 68 55.66 -70.66 -109.36
N SER A 69 55.09 -71.11 -108.24
CA SER A 69 54.87 -72.53 -107.95
C SER A 69 53.94 -73.18 -108.98
N ARG A 70 52.87 -72.49 -109.40
CA ARG A 70 51.95 -72.98 -110.44
C ARG A 70 52.62 -73.10 -111.81
N ASP A 71 53.37 -72.09 -112.23
CA ASP A 71 54.09 -72.10 -113.51
C ASP A 71 55.12 -73.23 -113.55
N MET A 72 55.81 -73.47 -112.42
CA MET A 72 56.74 -74.58 -112.25
C MET A 72 56.07 -75.95 -112.37
N HIS A 73 54.92 -76.15 -111.71
CA HIS A 73 54.15 -77.39 -111.84
C HIS A 73 53.58 -77.57 -113.26
N GLY A 74 53.11 -76.51 -113.91
CA GLY A 74 52.60 -76.56 -115.29
C GLY A 74 53.65 -76.96 -116.33
N LEU A 75 54.90 -76.48 -116.18
CA LEU A 75 56.02 -76.87 -117.04
C LEU A 75 56.46 -78.32 -116.83
N LEU A 76 56.42 -78.81 -115.58
CA LEU A 76 56.71 -80.21 -115.26
C LEU A 76 55.60 -81.14 -115.79
N SER A 77 54.33 -80.76 -115.66
CA SER A 77 53.20 -81.52 -116.21
C SER A 77 53.19 -81.56 -117.75
N SER A 78 53.63 -80.50 -118.42
CA SER A 78 53.74 -80.45 -119.90
C SER A 78 54.86 -81.32 -120.45
N SER A 79 55.86 -81.65 -119.62
CA SER A 79 57.03 -82.47 -120.00
C SER A 79 56.77 -83.98 -119.91
N SER A 80 55.65 -84.40 -119.33
CA SER A 80 55.29 -85.82 -119.16
C SER A 80 54.29 -86.34 -120.20
N SER A 81 53.92 -85.53 -121.21
CA SER A 81 52.82 -85.87 -122.14
C SER A 81 53.11 -85.50 -123.61
N SER A 82 54.16 -86.06 -124.23
CA SER A 82 54.20 -86.25 -125.69
C SER A 82 55.43 -87.04 -126.16
N SER A 83 55.23 -88.32 -126.49
CA SER A 83 56.08 -89.04 -127.43
C SER A 83 55.25 -89.97 -128.32
N GLN A 84 54.81 -89.44 -129.46
CA GLN A 84 54.52 -90.19 -130.69
C GLN A 84 54.83 -89.27 -131.88
N GLY A 85 55.87 -89.59 -132.64
CA GLY A 85 56.28 -88.88 -133.87
C GLY A 85 55.52 -89.36 -135.12
N PRO A 86 55.97 -89.07 -136.37
CA PRO A 86 57.28 -88.52 -136.74
C PRO A 86 57.33 -87.46 -137.89
N ALA A 87 58.55 -86.94 -138.08
CA ALA A 87 59.22 -86.50 -139.31
C ALA A 87 58.81 -85.19 -140.03
N GLY A 88 59.76 -84.24 -140.06
CA GLY A 88 59.81 -83.07 -140.93
C GLY A 88 61.00 -82.18 -140.57
N GLU A 89 62.06 -82.22 -141.38
CA GLU A 89 63.35 -81.54 -141.17
C GLU A 89 63.29 -80.02 -141.43
N GLY A 90 64.00 -79.23 -140.61
CA GLY A 90 64.36 -77.85 -140.95
C GLY A 90 64.36 -76.85 -139.78
N SER A 91 65.48 -76.78 -139.05
CA SER A 91 65.94 -75.66 -138.20
C SER A 91 64.99 -75.10 -137.13
N SER A 92 65.02 -75.71 -135.94
CA SER A 92 64.57 -75.07 -134.69
C SER A 92 65.77 -74.52 -133.92
N PRO A 93 65.73 -73.28 -133.42
CA PRO A 93 66.74 -72.80 -132.47
C PRO A 93 66.59 -73.60 -131.17
N LEU A 94 67.74 -73.99 -130.61
CA LEU A 94 67.89 -74.56 -129.28
C LEU A 94 67.20 -73.66 -128.23
N LEU A 95 65.92 -73.93 -127.95
CA LEU A 95 65.29 -73.46 -126.73
C LEU A 95 65.92 -74.26 -125.59
N ALA A 96 66.80 -73.58 -124.87
CA ALA A 96 67.44 -74.07 -123.67
C ALA A 96 66.39 -74.75 -122.78
N ARG A 97 66.61 -76.02 -122.46
CA ARG A 97 65.95 -76.67 -121.33
C ARG A 97 66.18 -75.77 -120.11
N PRO A 98 65.13 -75.30 -119.42
CA PRO A 98 65.33 -74.62 -118.16
C PRO A 98 65.86 -75.65 -117.16
N ASP A 99 67.06 -75.40 -116.62
CA ASP A 99 67.64 -76.21 -115.56
C ASP A 99 66.67 -76.30 -114.38
N ALA A 100 66.18 -77.50 -114.08
CA ALA A 100 65.27 -77.76 -112.96
C ALA A 100 65.87 -77.31 -111.60
N ASP A 101 67.20 -77.28 -111.51
CA ASP A 101 67.96 -76.77 -110.35
C ASP A 101 67.86 -75.25 -110.20
N GLY A 102 67.81 -74.50 -111.30
CA GLY A 102 67.75 -73.04 -111.27
C GLY A 102 66.39 -72.52 -110.77
N SER A 103 65.32 -73.23 -111.10
CA SER A 103 63.98 -72.84 -110.66
C SER A 103 63.64 -73.28 -109.23
N SER A 104 64.14 -74.44 -108.79
CA SER A 104 64.00 -74.87 -107.38
C SER A 104 64.71 -73.89 -106.43
N ARG A 105 65.87 -73.37 -106.83
CA ARG A 105 66.58 -72.30 -106.08
C ARG A 105 65.77 -71.00 -106.01
N LYS A 106 65.08 -70.61 -107.09
CA LYS A 106 64.23 -69.40 -107.10
C LYS A 106 63.03 -69.51 -106.14
N LEU A 107 62.45 -70.71 -106.03
CA LEU A 107 61.32 -70.96 -105.14
C LEU A 107 61.76 -70.99 -103.67
N ALA A 108 62.92 -71.60 -103.37
CA ALA A 108 63.52 -71.56 -102.03
C ALA A 108 63.86 -70.13 -101.57
N VAL A 109 64.43 -69.30 -102.46
CA VAL A 109 64.69 -67.87 -102.15
C VAL A 109 63.38 -67.10 -101.93
N ALA A 110 62.31 -67.41 -102.67
CA ALA A 110 61.01 -66.77 -102.47
C ALA A 110 60.35 -67.16 -101.13
N GLU A 111 60.51 -68.41 -100.67
CA GLU A 111 60.05 -68.88 -99.36
C GLU A 111 60.84 -68.26 -98.21
N GLU A 112 62.15 -68.07 -98.38
CA GLU A 112 63.01 -67.36 -97.43
C GLU A 112 62.57 -65.89 -97.28
N ILE A 113 62.37 -65.18 -98.39
CA ILE A 113 61.89 -63.78 -98.38
C ILE A 113 60.52 -63.67 -97.70
N ILE A 114 59.60 -64.62 -97.93
CA ILE A 114 58.27 -64.64 -97.27
C ILE A 114 58.41 -64.91 -95.77
N SER A 115 59.35 -65.76 -95.37
CA SER A 115 59.60 -66.07 -93.97
C SER A 115 60.19 -64.86 -93.23
N GLU A 116 61.14 -64.16 -93.85
CA GLU A 116 61.69 -62.91 -93.32
C GLU A 116 60.63 -61.80 -93.22
N SER A 117 59.77 -61.64 -94.22
CA SER A 117 58.70 -60.65 -94.19
C SER A 117 57.61 -61.00 -93.18
N GLN A 118 57.38 -62.29 -92.90
CA GLN A 118 56.50 -62.73 -91.83
C GLN A 118 57.11 -62.47 -90.45
N GLN A 119 58.40 -62.74 -90.26
CA GLN A 119 59.11 -62.42 -89.02
C GLN A 119 59.06 -60.91 -88.73
N LYS A 120 59.32 -60.06 -89.74
CA LYS A 120 59.19 -58.60 -89.61
C LYS A 120 57.78 -58.17 -89.22
N TYR A 121 56.76 -58.83 -89.75
CA TYR A 121 55.36 -58.57 -89.38
C TYR A 121 55.10 -58.91 -87.91
N ASP A 122 55.56 -60.08 -87.44
CA ASP A 122 55.34 -60.54 -86.07
C ASP A 122 56.11 -59.67 -85.05
N GLU A 123 57.35 -59.26 -85.38
CA GLU A 123 58.13 -58.32 -84.57
C GLU A 123 57.45 -56.94 -84.47
N LEU A 124 56.92 -56.44 -85.58
CA LEU A 124 56.23 -55.15 -85.61
C LEU A 124 54.89 -55.22 -84.86
N ARG A 125 54.21 -56.36 -84.91
CA ARG A 125 52.97 -56.60 -84.16
C ARG A 125 53.22 -56.63 -82.66
N ALA A 126 54.28 -57.29 -82.21
CA ALA A 126 54.69 -57.26 -80.80
C ALA A 126 54.99 -55.84 -80.32
N LYS A 127 55.66 -55.01 -81.12
CA LYS A 127 55.90 -53.59 -80.82
C LYS A 127 54.60 -52.79 -80.72
N TYR A 128 53.65 -53.03 -81.61
CA TYR A 128 52.33 -52.40 -81.59
C TYR A 128 51.53 -52.76 -80.32
N ASP A 129 51.54 -54.04 -79.92
CA ASP A 129 50.84 -54.50 -78.72
C ASP A 129 51.44 -53.88 -77.44
N VAL A 130 52.77 -53.81 -77.34
CA VAL A 130 53.46 -53.13 -76.24
C VAL A 130 53.12 -51.64 -76.20
N ALA A 131 53.16 -50.94 -77.35
CA ALA A 131 52.81 -49.53 -77.42
C ALA A 131 51.37 -49.25 -76.99
N CYS A 132 50.42 -50.13 -77.37
CA CYS A 132 49.03 -50.04 -76.93
C CYS A 132 48.87 -50.21 -75.41
N GLU A 133 49.61 -51.15 -74.82
CA GLU A 133 49.58 -51.41 -73.39
C GLU A 133 50.20 -50.25 -72.58
N GLU A 134 51.31 -49.68 -73.05
CA GLU A 134 51.89 -48.47 -72.44
C GLU A 134 50.96 -47.26 -72.52
N ARG A 135 50.25 -47.08 -73.65
CA ARG A 135 49.21 -46.06 -73.79
C ARG A 135 48.07 -46.27 -72.79
N ARG A 136 47.62 -47.53 -72.61
CA ARG A 136 46.58 -47.87 -71.63
C ARG A 136 47.01 -47.49 -70.21
N GLN A 137 48.22 -47.86 -69.80
CA GLN A 137 48.76 -47.54 -68.48
C GLN A 137 48.90 -46.03 -68.25
N SER A 138 49.38 -45.29 -69.25
CA SER A 138 49.51 -43.83 -69.19
C SER A 138 48.15 -43.15 -69.06
N ARG A 139 47.13 -43.66 -69.77
CA ARG A 139 45.76 -43.15 -69.69
C ARG A 139 45.15 -43.40 -68.31
N GLU A 140 45.39 -44.57 -67.72
CA GLU A 140 44.93 -44.87 -66.36
C GLU A 140 45.58 -43.97 -65.32
N GLN A 141 46.88 -43.69 -65.45
CA GLN A 141 47.57 -42.72 -64.59
C GLN A 141 47.02 -41.30 -64.76
N ALA A 142 46.79 -40.84 -65.99
CA ALA A 142 46.18 -39.55 -66.27
C ALA A 142 44.77 -39.42 -65.64
N LEU A 143 43.95 -40.46 -65.73
CA LEU A 143 42.61 -40.47 -65.10
C LEU A 143 42.68 -40.45 -63.58
N LYS A 144 43.63 -41.17 -62.96
CA LYS A 144 43.84 -41.14 -61.51
C LYS A 144 44.21 -39.73 -61.02
N MET A 145 45.12 -39.06 -61.72
CA MET A 145 45.50 -37.68 -61.37
C MET A 145 44.34 -36.70 -61.57
N GLN A 146 43.57 -36.82 -62.66
CA GLN A 146 42.39 -35.98 -62.87
C GLN A 146 41.35 -36.15 -61.77
N GLN A 147 41.17 -37.39 -61.28
CA GLN A 147 40.28 -37.64 -60.15
C GLN A 147 40.83 -37.01 -58.86
N GLU A 148 42.13 -37.19 -58.57
CA GLU A 148 42.77 -36.57 -57.39
C GLU A 148 42.65 -35.04 -57.42
N ILE A 149 42.88 -34.39 -58.58
CA ILE A 149 42.68 -32.95 -58.74
C ILE A 149 41.24 -32.54 -58.42
N ARG A 150 40.24 -33.31 -58.88
CA ARG A 150 38.82 -33.02 -58.61
C ARG A 150 38.52 -33.11 -57.11
N ASP A 151 38.96 -34.18 -56.46
CA ASP A 151 38.70 -34.42 -55.04
C ASP A 151 39.39 -33.35 -54.17
N LEU A 152 40.61 -32.93 -54.54
CA LEU A 152 41.32 -31.85 -53.84
C LEU A 152 40.64 -30.48 -54.04
N ARG A 153 40.11 -30.20 -55.24
CA ARG A 153 39.36 -28.96 -55.50
C ARG A 153 38.05 -28.90 -54.71
N GLU A 154 37.36 -30.03 -54.57
CA GLU A 154 36.17 -30.13 -53.73
C GLU A 154 36.49 -29.87 -52.25
N GLN A 155 37.59 -30.44 -51.74
CA GLN A 155 38.08 -30.17 -50.39
C GLN A 155 38.41 -28.68 -50.17
N VAL A 156 39.08 -28.03 -51.13
CA VAL A 156 39.36 -26.59 -51.06
C VAL A 156 38.06 -25.78 -51.05
N SER A 157 37.07 -26.15 -51.85
CA SER A 157 35.76 -25.49 -51.86
C SER A 157 35.05 -25.61 -50.50
N ALA A 158 35.05 -26.80 -49.90
CA ALA A 158 34.45 -27.02 -48.58
C ALA A 158 35.13 -26.18 -47.49
N ILE A 159 36.47 -26.10 -47.50
CA ILE A 159 37.24 -25.25 -46.56
C ILE A 159 36.84 -23.78 -46.71
N HIS A 160 36.63 -23.30 -47.94
CA HIS A 160 36.19 -21.93 -48.17
C HIS A 160 34.80 -21.63 -47.62
N GLU A 161 33.83 -22.54 -47.81
CA GLU A 161 32.47 -22.39 -47.28
C GLU A 161 32.47 -22.36 -45.75
N GLU A 162 33.23 -23.25 -45.09
CA GLU A 162 33.37 -23.24 -43.63
C GLU A 162 34.03 -21.96 -43.13
N ARG A 163 35.07 -21.46 -43.82
CA ARG A 163 35.74 -20.20 -43.48
C ARG A 163 34.78 -19.01 -43.54
N ASP A 164 33.95 -18.94 -44.59
CA ASP A 164 33.02 -17.83 -44.77
C ASP A 164 31.87 -17.89 -43.74
N ALA A 165 31.40 -19.10 -43.40
CA ALA A 165 30.45 -19.30 -42.30
C ALA A 165 31.03 -18.88 -40.94
N LEU A 166 32.28 -19.26 -40.65
CA LEU A 166 32.98 -18.87 -39.43
C LEU A 166 33.22 -17.36 -39.35
N ARG A 167 33.58 -16.72 -40.46
CA ARG A 167 33.73 -15.26 -40.53
C ARG A 167 32.42 -14.56 -40.21
N THR A 168 31.32 -14.99 -40.82
CA THR A 168 29.99 -14.43 -40.55
C THR A 168 29.60 -14.59 -39.08
N SER A 169 29.85 -15.78 -38.50
CA SER A 169 29.62 -16.05 -37.08
C SER A 169 30.46 -15.14 -36.17
N TYR A 170 31.73 -14.94 -36.50
CA TYR A 170 32.63 -14.05 -35.77
C TYR A 170 32.16 -12.59 -35.82
N ASP A 171 31.74 -12.10 -36.99
CA ASP A 171 31.25 -10.73 -37.15
C ASP A 171 29.99 -10.50 -36.30
N LEU A 172 29.03 -11.43 -36.32
CA LEU A 172 27.84 -11.38 -35.46
C LEU A 172 28.20 -11.41 -33.96
N ALA A 173 29.16 -12.25 -33.57
CA ALA A 173 29.62 -12.33 -32.19
C ALA A 173 30.33 -11.02 -31.76
N SER A 174 31.12 -10.43 -32.65
CA SER A 174 31.81 -9.16 -32.45
C SER A 174 30.81 -8.01 -32.27
N GLU A 175 29.78 -7.93 -33.12
CA GLU A 175 28.69 -6.96 -32.98
C GLU A 175 27.91 -7.14 -31.66
N GLY A 176 27.60 -8.39 -31.30
CA GLY A 176 26.95 -8.71 -30.02
C GLY A 176 27.78 -8.23 -28.83
N ASN A 177 29.10 -8.45 -28.87
CA ASN A 177 30.01 -8.00 -27.83
C ASN A 177 30.13 -6.46 -27.78
N ALA A 178 30.15 -5.79 -28.94
CA ALA A 178 30.13 -4.33 -29.01
C ALA A 178 28.86 -3.74 -28.37
N ARG A 179 27.69 -4.32 -28.65
CA ARG A 179 26.42 -3.92 -28.01
C ARG A 179 26.46 -4.13 -26.50
N LEU A 180 26.96 -5.27 -26.03
CA LEU A 180 27.12 -5.53 -24.61
C LEU A 180 28.04 -4.48 -23.96
N LYS A 181 29.17 -4.17 -24.59
CA LYS A 181 30.12 -3.15 -24.12
C LYS A 181 29.49 -1.76 -24.00
N GLU A 182 28.50 -1.43 -24.84
CA GLU A 182 27.73 -0.19 -24.74
C GLU A 182 26.64 -0.23 -23.64
N HIS A 183 25.97 -1.38 -23.48
CA HIS A 183 24.86 -1.52 -22.53
C HIS A 183 25.31 -1.72 -21.08
N PHE A 184 26.44 -2.39 -20.84
CA PHE A 184 26.93 -2.65 -19.48
C PHE A 184 27.15 -1.37 -18.66
N PRO A 185 27.85 -0.33 -19.17
CA PRO A 185 28.01 0.93 -18.45
C PRO A 185 26.69 1.61 -18.12
N LYS A 186 25.75 1.68 -19.07
CA LYS A 186 24.42 2.27 -18.87
C LYS A 186 23.63 1.55 -17.77
N CYS A 187 23.73 0.22 -17.72
CA CYS A 187 23.09 -0.57 -16.67
C CYS A 187 23.74 -0.32 -15.30
N SER A 188 25.07 -0.20 -15.26
CA SER A 188 25.84 0.15 -14.06
C SER A 188 25.45 1.54 -13.52
N GLU A 189 25.43 2.57 -14.39
CA GLU A 189 25.02 3.93 -14.03
C GLU A 189 23.60 3.95 -13.46
N ARG A 190 22.65 3.26 -14.11
CA ARG A 190 21.28 3.17 -13.62
C ARG A 190 21.19 2.49 -12.26
N SER A 191 22.01 1.47 -12.00
CA SER A 191 22.08 0.81 -10.69
C SER A 191 22.59 1.77 -9.62
N GLU A 192 23.64 2.54 -9.90
CA GLU A 192 24.16 3.55 -8.97
C GLU A 192 23.14 4.66 -8.68
N GLU A 193 22.40 5.11 -9.68
CA GLU A 193 21.32 6.09 -9.52
C GLU A 193 20.19 5.55 -8.62
N GLN A 194 19.81 4.28 -8.81
CA GLN A 194 18.82 3.61 -7.97
C GLN A 194 19.31 3.48 -6.53
N GLU A 195 20.57 3.13 -6.31
CA GLU A 195 21.16 3.05 -4.97
C GLU A 195 21.18 4.42 -4.26
N LYS A 196 21.57 5.48 -4.98
CA LYS A 196 21.50 6.87 -4.48
C LYS A 196 20.07 7.27 -4.11
N ALA A 197 19.08 6.89 -4.92
CA ALA A 197 17.67 7.16 -4.64
C ALA A 197 17.18 6.41 -3.39
N LEU A 198 17.54 5.13 -3.24
CA LEU A 198 17.21 4.33 -2.06
C LEU A 198 17.84 4.91 -0.79
N TRP A 199 19.07 5.39 -0.85
CA TRP A 199 19.73 6.07 0.27
C TRP A 199 18.98 7.32 0.72
N LYS A 200 18.54 8.16 -0.23
CA LYS A 200 17.72 9.35 0.08
C LYS A 200 16.39 8.99 0.74
N LEU A 201 15.72 7.94 0.25
CA LEU A 201 14.48 7.45 0.84
C LEU A 201 14.69 6.91 2.26
N ARG A 202 15.78 6.16 2.49
CA ARG A 202 16.14 5.66 3.82
C ARG A 202 16.39 6.80 4.81
N ASP A 203 17.12 7.84 4.40
CA ASP A 203 17.36 9.00 5.25
C ASP A 203 16.07 9.76 5.58
N ALA A 204 15.19 9.95 4.59
CA ALA A 204 13.87 10.56 4.80
C ALA A 204 12.99 9.74 5.75
N LEU A 205 12.99 8.41 5.61
CA LEU A 205 12.27 7.50 6.49
C LEU A 205 12.80 7.59 7.93
N GLY A 206 14.12 7.59 8.13
CA GLY A 206 14.73 7.74 9.45
C GLY A 206 14.40 9.09 10.12
N LYS A 207 14.25 10.16 9.34
CA LYS A 207 13.75 11.46 9.85
C LYS A 207 12.29 11.36 10.31
N LYS A 208 11.44 10.70 9.53
CA LYS A 208 10.01 10.50 9.86
C LYS A 208 9.82 9.60 11.07
N GLU A 209 10.62 8.55 11.22
CA GLU A 209 10.61 7.68 12.39
C GLU A 209 10.92 8.46 13.69
N LYS A 210 11.94 9.32 13.66
CA LYS A 210 12.26 10.22 14.79
C LYS A 210 11.12 11.20 15.11
N GLU A 211 10.42 11.70 14.10
CA GLU A 211 9.26 12.58 14.27
C GLU A 211 8.10 11.84 14.94
N ILE A 212 7.81 10.61 14.51
CA ILE A 212 6.79 9.74 15.12
C ILE A 212 7.10 9.49 16.60
N VAL A 213 8.35 9.18 16.94
CA VAL A 213 8.74 8.95 18.35
C VAL A 213 8.52 10.21 19.20
N LYS A 214 8.85 11.41 18.69
CA LYS A 214 8.59 12.67 19.39
C LYS A 214 7.10 12.93 19.60
N LEU A 215 6.28 12.68 18.59
CA LEU A 215 4.83 12.83 18.69
C LEU A 215 4.23 11.84 19.67
N GLN A 216 4.68 10.58 19.66
CA GLN A 216 4.24 9.57 20.62
C GLN A 216 4.54 10.00 22.06
N TYR A 217 5.76 10.47 22.31
CA TYR A 217 6.12 11.01 23.63
C TYR A 217 5.22 12.17 24.07
N ALA A 218 4.89 13.09 23.15
CA ALA A 218 3.99 14.21 23.44
C ALA A 218 2.56 13.74 23.75
N VAL A 219 2.06 12.73 23.04
CA VAL A 219 0.75 12.10 23.29
C VAL A 219 0.73 11.46 24.68
N ASP A 220 1.78 10.74 25.06
CA ASP A 220 1.86 10.10 26.38
C ASP A 220 1.88 11.14 27.52
N GLN A 221 2.60 12.25 27.33
CA GLN A 221 2.60 13.38 28.26
C GLN A 221 1.22 14.05 28.40
N GLN A 222 0.51 14.25 27.29
CA GLN A 222 -0.84 14.79 27.31
C GLN A 222 -1.81 13.84 28.02
N LYS A 223 -1.69 12.53 27.77
CA LYS A 223 -2.52 11.51 28.43
C LYS A 223 -2.28 11.49 29.94
N ALA A 224 -1.03 11.58 30.40
CA ALA A 224 -0.70 11.69 31.82
C ALA A 224 -1.32 12.96 32.44
N THR A 225 -1.19 14.10 31.76
CA THR A 225 -1.76 15.38 32.21
C THR A 225 -3.29 15.32 32.30
N LEU A 226 -3.96 14.76 31.30
CA LEU A 226 -5.42 14.56 31.33
C LEU A 226 -5.84 13.68 32.50
N GLY A 227 -5.13 12.58 32.75
CA GLY A 227 -5.40 11.72 33.92
C GLY A 227 -5.24 12.44 35.26
N THR A 228 -4.32 13.41 35.38
CA THR A 228 -4.22 14.26 36.58
C THR A 228 -5.40 15.22 36.72
N LYS A 229 -5.81 15.89 35.64
CA LYS A 229 -6.97 16.80 35.63
C LYS A 229 -8.27 16.08 35.92
N GLU A 230 -8.45 14.86 35.39
CA GLU A 230 -9.62 14.03 35.66
C GLU A 230 -9.74 13.71 37.16
N LYS A 231 -8.63 13.35 37.82
CA LYS A 231 -8.60 13.15 39.28
C LYS A 231 -8.94 14.42 40.06
N GLU A 232 -8.50 15.59 39.61
CA GLU A 232 -8.86 16.88 40.24
C GLU A 232 -10.34 17.20 40.08
N ILE A 233 -10.90 16.97 38.89
CA ILE A 233 -12.34 17.14 38.63
C ILE A 233 -13.16 16.24 39.56
N VAL A 234 -12.77 14.96 39.71
CA VAL A 234 -13.44 14.04 40.64
C VAL A 234 -13.39 14.58 42.08
N LYS A 235 -12.23 15.06 42.55
CA LYS A 235 -12.12 15.66 43.89
C LYS A 235 -13.01 16.90 44.07
N LEU A 236 -13.06 17.79 43.07
CA LEU A 236 -13.91 18.98 43.11
C LEU A 236 -15.40 18.61 43.10
N GLN A 237 -15.77 17.57 42.35
CA GLN A 237 -17.12 17.04 42.33
C GLN A 237 -17.53 16.50 43.71
N ASP A 238 -16.66 15.71 44.36
CA ASP A 238 -16.89 15.20 45.73
C ASP A 238 -17.09 16.34 46.73
N VAL A 239 -16.27 17.41 46.64
CA VAL A 239 -16.40 18.61 47.49
C VAL A 239 -17.73 19.33 47.23
N ALA A 240 -18.13 19.49 45.96
CA ALA A 240 -19.41 20.11 45.61
C ALA A 240 -20.59 19.31 46.16
N ASP A 241 -20.56 17.99 46.06
CA ASP A 241 -21.60 17.11 46.62
C ASP A 241 -21.64 17.19 48.16
N GLN A 242 -20.49 17.26 48.83
CA GLN A 242 -20.40 17.46 50.28
C GLN A 242 -20.95 18.83 50.71
N GLN A 243 -20.65 19.89 49.96
CA GLN A 243 -21.19 21.23 50.22
C GLN A 243 -22.72 21.25 50.02
N LYS A 244 -23.22 20.61 48.96
CA LYS A 244 -24.65 20.48 48.69
C LYS A 244 -25.38 19.76 49.83
N ALA A 245 -24.81 18.67 50.34
CA ALA A 245 -25.35 17.97 51.51
C ALA A 245 -25.38 18.86 52.77
N THR A 246 -24.30 19.61 53.02
CA THR A 246 -24.19 20.53 54.16
C THR A 246 -25.17 21.70 54.08
N LEU A 247 -25.39 22.25 52.87
CA LEU A 247 -26.41 23.27 52.64
C LEU A 247 -27.81 22.72 52.91
N GLY A 248 -28.11 21.50 52.43
CA GLY A 248 -29.39 20.84 52.73
C GLY A 248 -29.63 20.60 54.23
N THR A 249 -28.58 20.33 55.02
CA THR A 249 -28.73 20.25 56.48
C THR A 249 -28.99 21.62 57.13
N LYS A 250 -28.29 22.67 56.68
CA LYS A 250 -28.49 24.04 57.18
C LYS A 250 -29.87 24.58 56.82
N GLU A 251 -30.36 24.28 55.61
CA GLU A 251 -31.71 24.66 55.18
C GLU A 251 -32.77 24.06 56.10
N LYS A 252 -32.66 22.77 56.45
CA LYS A 252 -33.54 22.13 57.44
C LYS A 252 -33.46 22.77 58.82
N GLU A 253 -32.28 23.23 59.25
CA GLU A 253 -32.10 23.92 60.52
C GLU A 253 -32.75 25.32 60.51
N ILE A 254 -32.59 26.07 59.41
CA ILE A 254 -33.27 27.35 59.20
C ILE A 254 -34.78 27.17 59.26
N VAL A 255 -35.33 26.16 58.57
CA VAL A 255 -36.78 25.86 58.63
C VAL A 255 -37.24 25.61 60.06
N LYS A 256 -36.49 24.84 60.86
CA LYS A 256 -36.81 24.62 62.29
C LYS A 256 -36.75 25.91 63.11
N LEU A 257 -35.75 26.74 62.90
CA LEU A 257 -35.64 28.03 63.59
C LEU A 257 -36.78 28.98 63.20
N GLN A 258 -37.18 28.96 61.93
CA GLN A 258 -38.34 29.71 61.43
C GLN A 258 -39.62 29.28 62.14
N ASP A 259 -39.88 27.96 62.24
CA ASP A 259 -41.03 27.41 62.97
C ASP A 259 -41.03 27.84 64.45
N VAL A 260 -39.87 27.82 65.12
CA VAL A 260 -39.74 28.29 66.51
C VAL A 260 -40.03 29.79 66.62
N ALA A 261 -39.52 30.60 65.69
CA ALA A 261 -39.78 32.03 65.67
C ALA A 261 -41.26 32.35 65.46
N ASP A 262 -41.94 31.64 64.55
CA ASP A 262 -43.38 31.78 64.32
C ASP A 262 -44.21 31.37 65.54
N GLN A 263 -43.81 30.28 66.23
CA GLN A 263 -44.43 29.88 67.49
C GLN A 263 -44.25 30.94 68.59
N GLN A 264 -43.06 31.53 68.71
CA GLN A 264 -42.79 32.60 69.66
C GLN A 264 -43.62 33.85 69.34
N LYS A 265 -43.70 34.24 68.06
CA LYS A 265 -44.53 35.35 67.60
C LYS A 265 -46.01 35.13 67.97
N ALA A 266 -46.56 33.97 67.67
CA ALA A 266 -47.95 33.64 68.02
C ALA A 266 -48.19 33.66 69.56
N ARG A 267 -47.19 33.26 70.35
CA ARG A 267 -47.26 33.34 71.82
C ARG A 267 -47.25 34.80 72.32
N LEU A 268 -46.39 35.65 71.75
CA LEU A 268 -46.34 37.07 72.07
C LEU A 268 -47.64 37.78 71.66
N GLU A 269 -48.20 37.49 70.49
CA GLU A 269 -49.50 38.02 70.06
C GLU A 269 -50.62 37.67 71.04
N LYS A 270 -50.66 36.42 71.54
CA LYS A 270 -51.60 36.02 72.62
C LYS A 270 -51.36 36.80 73.92
N GLN A 271 -50.11 37.06 74.29
CA GLN A 271 -49.79 37.86 75.48
C GLN A 271 -50.23 39.32 75.31
N ILE A 272 -49.99 39.92 74.14
CA ILE A 272 -50.43 41.26 73.79
C ILE A 272 -51.96 41.35 73.85
N GLN A 273 -52.69 40.39 73.28
CA GLN A 273 -54.16 40.33 73.38
C GLN A 273 -54.64 40.25 74.83
N LYS A 274 -54.00 39.43 75.68
CA LYS A 274 -54.33 39.38 77.11
C LYS A 274 -54.11 40.72 77.82
N LEU A 275 -52.99 41.39 77.53
CA LEU A 275 -52.70 42.71 78.09
C LEU A 275 -53.69 43.76 77.60
N ALA A 276 -54.12 43.70 76.33
CA ALA A 276 -55.14 44.59 75.80
C ALA A 276 -56.49 44.41 76.53
N ILE A 277 -56.94 43.16 76.73
CA ILE A 277 -58.17 42.86 77.50
C ILE A 277 -58.05 43.39 78.93
N ALA A 278 -56.91 43.15 79.60
CA ALA A 278 -56.66 43.66 80.95
C ALA A 278 -56.64 45.19 81.01
N GLY A 279 -56.11 45.86 79.97
CA GLY A 279 -56.17 47.31 79.80
C GLY A 279 -57.61 47.82 79.71
N ASP A 280 -58.44 47.22 78.84
CA ASP A 280 -59.85 47.57 78.70
C ASP A 280 -60.65 47.36 80.01
N GLU A 281 -60.33 46.31 80.77
CA GLU A 281 -60.90 46.06 82.09
C GLU A 281 -60.50 47.12 83.11
N LEU A 282 -59.22 47.51 83.12
CA LEU A 282 -58.71 48.57 83.98
C LEU A 282 -59.36 49.92 83.65
N ASP A 283 -59.55 50.25 82.37
CA ASP A 283 -60.24 51.47 81.94
C ASP A 283 -61.72 51.46 82.37
N ARG A 284 -62.41 50.32 82.23
CA ARG A 284 -63.78 50.15 82.76
C ARG A 284 -63.85 50.34 84.27
N ALA A 285 -62.92 49.75 85.01
CA ALA A 285 -62.83 49.90 86.46
C ALA A 285 -62.55 51.36 86.85
N ASN A 286 -61.64 52.05 86.16
CA ASN A 286 -61.36 53.47 86.36
C ASN A 286 -62.57 54.36 86.06
N SER A 287 -63.32 54.08 84.98
CA SER A 287 -64.57 54.80 84.67
C SER A 287 -65.60 54.63 85.80
N THR A 288 -65.71 53.41 86.34
CA THR A 288 -66.61 53.09 87.45
C THR A 288 -66.19 53.81 88.75
N LEU A 289 -64.88 53.84 89.04
CA LEU A 289 -64.34 54.59 90.18
C LEU A 289 -64.58 56.09 90.04
N ARG A 290 -64.37 56.68 88.86
CA ARG A 290 -64.70 58.09 88.60
C ARG A 290 -66.18 58.38 88.86
N GLN A 291 -67.07 57.53 88.33
CA GLN A 291 -68.51 57.67 88.57
C GLN A 291 -68.86 57.60 90.07
N ARG A 292 -68.20 56.71 90.82
CA ARG A 292 -68.31 56.63 92.29
C ARG A 292 -67.81 57.89 92.99
N CYS A 293 -66.68 58.44 92.58
CA CYS A 293 -66.15 59.69 93.12
C CYS A 293 -67.13 60.85 92.88
N ASP A 294 -67.73 60.94 91.70
CA ASP A 294 -68.73 61.96 91.39
C ASP A 294 -69.99 61.82 92.26
N MET A 295 -70.47 60.59 92.47
CA MET A 295 -71.60 60.32 93.37
C MET A 295 -71.28 60.70 94.84
N LEU A 296 -70.10 60.33 95.34
CA LEU A 296 -69.68 60.69 96.71
C LEU A 296 -69.52 62.21 96.87
N SER A 297 -69.05 62.90 95.83
CA SER A 297 -68.97 64.36 95.82
C SER A 297 -70.37 65.00 95.89
N ALA A 298 -71.35 64.43 95.17
CA ALA A 298 -72.75 64.84 95.25
C ALA A 298 -73.38 64.57 96.64
N ASP A 299 -73.08 63.42 97.24
CA ASP A 299 -73.53 63.09 98.60
C ASP A 299 -72.92 64.03 99.65
N ASN A 300 -71.63 64.37 99.54
CA ASN A 300 -71.00 65.37 100.40
C ASN A 300 -71.65 66.76 100.25
N ALA A 301 -71.97 67.17 99.02
CA ALA A 301 -72.69 68.43 98.78
C ALA A 301 -74.11 68.41 99.40
N ASN A 302 -74.79 67.25 99.40
CA ASN A 302 -76.07 67.08 100.08
C ASN A 302 -75.92 67.08 101.61
N HIS A 303 -74.88 66.45 102.15
CA HIS A 303 -74.59 66.47 103.59
C HIS A 303 -74.34 67.90 104.08
N ALA A 304 -73.58 68.70 103.33
CA ALA A 304 -73.36 70.12 103.64
C ALA A 304 -74.68 70.93 103.65
N LYS A 305 -75.62 70.65 102.74
CA LYS A 305 -76.96 71.27 102.76
C LYS A 305 -77.76 70.87 104.00
N ILE A 306 -77.68 69.61 104.42
CA ILE A 306 -78.34 69.11 105.62
C ILE A 306 -77.77 69.79 106.88
N GLU A 307 -76.44 69.90 106.99
CA GLU A 307 -75.81 70.62 108.10
C GLU A 307 -76.24 72.10 108.14
N HIS A 308 -76.29 72.76 106.98
CA HIS A 308 -76.73 74.15 106.90
C HIS A 308 -78.22 74.33 107.27
N ALA A 309 -79.06 73.33 106.97
CA ALA A 309 -80.46 73.30 107.40
C ALA A 309 -80.59 73.07 108.91
N PHE A 310 -79.75 72.19 109.48
CA PHE A 310 -79.73 71.92 110.93
C PHE A 310 -79.28 73.13 111.75
N ALA A 311 -78.27 73.87 111.26
CA ALA A 311 -77.82 75.12 111.88
C ALA A 311 -78.93 76.19 111.93
N ARG A 312 -79.73 76.30 110.87
CA ARG A 312 -80.87 77.23 110.79
C ARG A 312 -81.98 76.88 111.79
N VAL A 313 -82.32 75.59 111.92
CA VAL A 313 -83.31 75.12 112.91
C VAL A 313 -82.87 75.39 114.35
N GLN A 314 -81.56 75.27 114.65
CA GLN A 314 -81.06 75.63 115.99
C GLN A 314 -81.15 77.14 116.27
N ALA A 315 -80.93 77.98 115.27
CA ALA A 315 -81.07 79.43 115.41
C ALA A 315 -82.53 79.84 115.69
N GLU A 316 -83.50 79.24 115.00
CA GLU A 316 -84.94 79.45 115.20
C GLU A 316 -85.38 79.03 116.62
N ARG A 317 -84.96 77.85 117.09
CA ARG A 317 -85.24 77.39 118.46
C ARG A 317 -84.69 78.32 119.55
N LYS A 318 -83.53 78.93 119.30
CA LYS A 318 -82.92 79.87 120.24
C LYS A 318 -83.73 81.16 120.34
N GLN A 319 -84.24 81.66 119.22
CA GLN A 319 -85.11 82.84 119.14
C GLN A 319 -86.47 82.60 119.82
N GLU A 320 -87.07 81.42 119.65
CA GLU A 320 -88.31 81.03 120.33
C GLU A 320 -88.15 80.94 121.86
N SER A 321 -87.02 80.43 122.33
CA SER A 321 -86.72 80.36 123.78
C SER A 321 -86.59 81.74 124.42
N GLU A 322 -86.01 82.72 123.70
CA GLU A 322 -85.88 84.09 124.19
C GLU A 322 -87.24 84.82 124.21
N MET A 323 -88.10 84.60 123.21
CA MET A 323 -89.50 85.08 123.24
C MET A 323 -90.29 84.50 124.42
N ALA A 324 -90.14 83.20 124.70
CA ALA A 324 -90.84 82.56 125.81
C ALA A 324 -90.43 83.14 127.18
N LYS A 325 -89.14 83.47 127.37
CA LYS A 325 -88.65 84.12 128.59
C LYS A 325 -89.22 85.53 128.79
N SER A 326 -89.35 86.30 127.71
CA SER A 326 -89.97 87.63 127.75
C SER A 326 -91.44 87.57 128.18
N ASN A 327 -92.21 86.60 127.67
CA ASN A 327 -93.63 86.46 128.02
C ASN A 327 -93.86 86.03 129.47
N ILE A 328 -93.00 85.18 130.03
CA ILE A 328 -93.08 84.76 131.44
C ILE A 328 -92.81 85.95 132.39
N SER A 329 -91.89 86.84 132.03
CA SER A 329 -91.60 88.04 132.82
C SER A 329 -92.81 88.99 132.89
N ASN A 330 -93.52 89.18 131.78
CA ASN A 330 -94.70 90.04 131.72
C ASN A 330 -95.87 89.48 132.54
N LEU A 331 -96.15 88.19 132.44
CA LEU A 331 -97.22 87.53 133.21
C LEU A 331 -96.96 87.54 134.73
N SER A 332 -95.69 87.45 135.15
CA SER A 332 -95.35 87.57 136.57
C SER A 332 -95.63 88.97 137.11
N SER A 333 -95.43 90.01 136.30
CA SER A 333 -95.70 91.40 136.70
C SER A 333 -97.21 91.69 136.85
N GLU A 334 -98.05 91.10 135.99
CA GLU A 334 -99.52 91.20 136.07
C GLU A 334 -100.09 90.50 137.33
N ARG A 335 -99.58 89.30 137.64
CA ARG A 335 -99.98 88.57 138.85
C ARG A 335 -99.72 89.39 140.12
N ASP A 336 -98.59 90.08 140.19
CA ASP A 336 -98.21 90.88 141.35
C ASP A 336 -99.05 92.16 141.48
N ALA A 337 -99.52 92.73 140.36
CA ALA A 337 -100.46 93.85 140.33
C ALA A 337 -101.86 93.44 140.83
N LEU A 338 -102.38 92.31 140.35
CA LEU A 338 -103.68 91.76 140.79
C LEU A 338 -103.67 91.41 142.30
N THR A 339 -102.55 90.90 142.80
CA THR A 339 -102.40 90.54 144.23
C THR A 339 -102.48 91.78 145.15
N ARG A 340 -102.06 92.97 144.69
CA ARG A 340 -102.20 94.21 145.45
C ARG A 340 -103.64 94.71 145.47
N GLN A 341 -104.36 94.60 144.35
CA GLN A 341 -105.79 94.97 144.28
C GLN A 341 -106.65 94.10 145.20
N LEU A 342 -106.35 92.79 145.29
CA LEU A 342 -107.09 91.87 146.15
C LEU A 342 -106.96 92.20 147.65
N ARG A 343 -105.80 92.71 148.10
CA ARG A 343 -105.62 93.16 149.50
C ARG A 343 -106.37 94.45 149.80
N SER A 344 -106.43 95.36 148.83
CA SER A 344 -107.20 96.62 148.95
C SER A 344 -108.70 96.35 149.08
N ALA A 345 -109.23 95.40 148.28
CA ALA A 345 -110.64 95.00 148.36
C ALA A 345 -110.98 94.32 149.70
N ARG A 346 -110.05 93.56 150.27
CA ARG A 346 -110.22 92.93 151.59
C ARG A 346 -110.29 93.94 152.73
N HIS A 347 -109.56 95.05 152.66
CA HIS A 347 -109.66 96.11 153.66
C HIS A 347 -110.99 96.87 153.60
N ALA A 348 -111.50 97.15 152.40
CA ALA A 348 -112.80 97.81 152.23
C ALA A 348 -113.98 96.96 152.76
N LEU A 349 -113.87 95.63 152.65
CA LEU A 349 -114.88 94.71 153.20
C LEU A 349 -114.96 94.76 154.74
N VAL A 350 -113.81 94.84 155.41
CA VAL A 350 -113.76 94.94 156.88
C VAL A 350 -114.33 96.28 157.38
N GLU A 351 -114.15 97.37 156.62
CA GLU A 351 -114.75 98.67 156.95
C GLU A 351 -116.28 98.67 156.81
N LEU A 352 -116.81 97.99 155.79
CA LEU A 352 -118.27 97.81 155.63
C LEU A 352 -118.87 96.93 156.74
N GLU A 353 -118.15 95.92 157.19
CA GLU A 353 -118.56 95.06 158.30
C GLU A 353 -118.64 95.82 159.65
N ASN A 354 -117.67 96.72 159.90
CA ASN A 354 -117.69 97.58 161.08
C ASN A 354 -118.83 98.61 161.07
N LEU A 355 -119.20 99.14 159.91
CA LEU A 355 -120.33 100.07 159.77
C LEU A 355 -121.68 99.37 159.94
N ALA A 356 -121.81 98.12 159.51
CA ALA A 356 -123.02 97.32 159.70
C ALA A 356 -123.28 97.02 161.19
N GLN A 357 -122.24 96.71 161.97
CA GLN A 357 -122.36 96.45 163.41
C GLN A 357 -122.74 97.69 164.23
N GLN A 358 -122.34 98.89 163.81
CA GLN A 358 -122.73 100.14 164.48
C GLN A 358 -124.21 100.49 164.28
N LEU A 359 -124.78 100.14 163.12
CA LEU A 359 -126.20 100.35 162.84
C LEU A 359 -127.13 99.43 163.64
N GLU A 360 -126.65 98.23 163.98
CA GLU A 360 -127.45 97.23 164.69
C GLU A 360 -127.55 97.51 166.20
N GLN A 361 -126.56 98.20 166.79
CA GLN A 361 -126.61 98.65 168.19
C GLN A 361 -127.54 99.86 168.43
N GLY A 362 -127.96 100.57 167.38
CA GLY A 362 -128.82 101.76 167.50
C GLY A 362 -130.33 101.48 167.60
N LYS A 363 -130.80 100.28 167.25
CA LYS A 363 -132.24 100.00 167.07
C LYS A 363 -132.96 99.32 168.24
N ARG A 364 -132.31 99.06 169.37
CA ARG A 364 -132.95 98.47 170.57
C ARG A 364 -132.81 99.32 171.84
N ARG A 365 -132.73 100.65 171.66
CA ARG A 365 -133.12 101.64 172.67
C ARG A 365 -134.18 102.56 172.05
N ASN A 366 -135.39 102.04 171.95
CA ASN A 366 -136.66 102.76 172.13
C ASN A 366 -137.80 101.75 172.20
#